data_AF-A0AAW2ZZ77-F1
#
_entry.id   AF-A0AAW2ZZ77-F1
#
_cell.length_a   1.000
_cell.length_b   1.000
_cell.length_c   1.000
_cell.angle_alpha   90.00
_cell.angle_beta   90.00
_cell.angle_gamma   90.00
#
_symmetry.space_group_name_H-M   'P 1'
#
loop_
_entity.id
_entity.type
_entity.pdbx_description
1 polymer ?
#
loop_
_entity_poly.entity_id
_entity_poly.type
_entity_poly.pdbx_seq_one_letter_code
_entity_poly.pdbx_strand_id
1 'polypeptide(L)'
;MTDVLFDVRNALIVGNYHQAIADGSTARALSSKPADVSAFNTEKNALIALGNIGLGQSDTVISQLRSESDPLLVTIRKWAELMCAMRDYGVFSDQAASATEALQNDAEKVAAGALYKAVFAATALLFQQDVIGALTLAKKWLGELPNPEGALAMRYTVELHGIAVEALLRLNRPDEAAKEVKRMEQVDGEAIVTLLYSGIVALHQAAVDVLMANYNTAVSAFKEVQLRCGQSVMVSNLMALAHMGLKDYDAAERSLLDALTVRSNDEATLANLAAVTACKAKSLDDAERYIQQAASTHGTWGDAYHAKERNLDEAVSAFMMEA
;
A
#
# COMPACT_ATOMS: atom_id res chain seq x y z
N MET A 1 -10.89 2.25 -26.49
CA MET A 1 -11.36 0.86 -26.27
C MET A 1 -11.60 0.75 -24.79
N THR A 2 -12.80 0.37 -24.35
CA THR A 2 -13.15 0.33 -22.92
C THR A 2 -12.25 -0.66 -22.19
N ASP A 3 -11.55 -0.20 -21.17
CA ASP A 3 -10.66 -1.04 -20.37
C ASP A 3 -11.47 -1.80 -19.33
N VAL A 4 -11.73 -3.08 -19.58
CA VAL A 4 -12.62 -3.92 -18.75
C VAL A 4 -12.03 -4.19 -17.36
N LEU A 5 -10.72 -4.14 -17.21
CA LEU A 5 -10.05 -4.41 -15.93
C LEU A 5 -9.76 -3.12 -15.15
N PHE A 6 -10.24 -1.96 -15.62
CA PHE A 6 -10.02 -0.67 -14.99
C PHE A 6 -10.47 -0.64 -13.53
N ASP A 7 -11.72 -1.04 -13.26
CA ASP A 7 -12.29 -1.04 -11.91
C ASP A 7 -11.58 -2.03 -10.99
N VAL A 8 -11.19 -3.20 -11.52
CA VAL A 8 -10.43 -4.23 -10.80
C VAL A 8 -9.09 -3.68 -10.31
N ARG A 9 -8.36 -2.98 -11.18
CA ARG A 9 -7.05 -2.38 -10.84
C ARG A 9 -7.21 -1.28 -9.78
N ASN A 10 -8.19 -0.41 -9.97
CA ASN A 10 -8.46 0.68 -9.04
C ASN A 10 -8.84 0.17 -7.64
N ALA A 11 -9.67 -0.88 -7.58
CA ALA A 11 -10.03 -1.53 -6.32
C ALA A 11 -8.82 -2.11 -5.59
N LEU A 12 -7.87 -2.73 -6.32
CA LEU A 12 -6.62 -3.23 -5.71
C LEU A 12 -5.76 -2.11 -5.11
N ILE A 13 -5.63 -0.98 -5.82
CA ILE A 13 -4.80 0.16 -5.37
C ILE A 13 -5.28 0.71 -4.02
N VAL A 14 -6.60 0.75 -3.81
CA VAL A 14 -7.19 1.26 -2.55
C VAL A 14 -7.42 0.17 -1.51
N GLY A 15 -6.94 -1.06 -1.73
CA GLY A 15 -7.08 -2.17 -0.78
C GLY A 15 -8.48 -2.80 -0.70
N ASN A 16 -9.35 -2.54 -1.68
CA ASN A 16 -10.69 -3.14 -1.78
C ASN A 16 -10.64 -4.52 -2.45
N TYR A 17 -9.92 -5.46 -1.82
CA TYR A 17 -9.59 -6.76 -2.41
C TYR A 17 -10.82 -7.63 -2.74
N HIS A 18 -11.86 -7.62 -1.89
CA HIS A 18 -13.09 -8.37 -2.17
C HIS A 18 -13.79 -7.87 -3.44
N GLN A 19 -13.86 -6.55 -3.62
CA GLN A 19 -14.45 -5.93 -4.82
C GLN A 19 -13.63 -6.28 -6.06
N ALA A 20 -12.30 -6.17 -5.97
CA ALA A 20 -11.40 -6.53 -7.07
C ALA A 20 -11.58 -7.99 -7.53
N ILE A 21 -11.73 -8.93 -6.59
CA ILE A 21 -11.97 -10.35 -6.90
C ILE A 21 -13.34 -10.55 -7.56
N ALA A 22 -14.39 -9.88 -7.05
CA ALA A 22 -15.75 -9.99 -7.59
C ALA A 22 -15.81 -9.46 -9.03
N ASP A 23 -15.30 -8.26 -9.27
CA ASP A 23 -15.29 -7.63 -10.59
C ASP A 23 -14.39 -8.41 -11.56
N GLY A 24 -13.20 -8.83 -11.10
CA GLY A 24 -12.28 -9.64 -11.89
C GLY A 24 -12.89 -10.98 -12.31
N SER A 25 -13.68 -11.61 -11.45
CA SER A 25 -14.32 -12.90 -11.74
C SER A 25 -15.41 -12.81 -12.80
N THR A 26 -16.07 -11.65 -12.92
CA THR A 26 -17.12 -11.40 -13.92
C THR A 26 -16.58 -10.84 -15.24
N ALA A 27 -15.38 -10.27 -15.22
CA ALA A 27 -14.72 -9.67 -16.38
C ALA A 27 -14.48 -10.68 -17.53
N ARG A 28 -14.78 -10.24 -18.77
CA ARG A 28 -14.62 -11.01 -20.01
C ARG A 28 -13.85 -10.20 -21.04
N ALA A 29 -13.03 -10.88 -21.85
CA ALA A 29 -12.32 -10.25 -22.94
C ALA A 29 -13.30 -9.71 -23.99
N LEU A 30 -13.08 -8.48 -24.46
CA LEU A 30 -13.88 -7.87 -25.53
C LEU A 30 -13.39 -8.29 -26.93
N SER A 31 -12.11 -8.64 -27.06
CA SER A 31 -11.52 -9.11 -28.32
C SER A 31 -11.84 -10.58 -28.53
N SER A 32 -12.15 -10.96 -29.77
CA SER A 32 -12.29 -12.37 -30.17
C SER A 32 -10.97 -12.98 -30.65
N LYS A 33 -9.88 -12.20 -30.73
CA LYS A 33 -8.58 -12.72 -31.17
C LYS A 33 -7.97 -13.61 -30.07
N PRO A 34 -7.54 -14.85 -30.39
CA PRO A 34 -7.03 -15.77 -29.36
C PRO A 34 -5.86 -15.22 -28.54
N ALA A 35 -4.94 -14.47 -29.17
CA ALA A 35 -3.80 -13.85 -28.49
C ALA A 35 -4.24 -12.79 -27.47
N ASP A 36 -5.16 -11.90 -27.85
CA ASP A 36 -5.68 -10.85 -26.97
C ASP A 36 -6.48 -11.44 -25.81
N VAL A 37 -7.27 -12.50 -26.07
CA VAL A 37 -8.02 -13.23 -25.04
C VAL A 37 -7.06 -13.90 -24.05
N SER A 38 -5.97 -14.49 -24.53
CA SER A 38 -4.96 -15.09 -23.66
C SER A 38 -4.29 -14.03 -22.78
N ALA A 39 -3.82 -12.92 -23.36
CA ALA A 39 -3.20 -11.83 -22.62
C ALA A 39 -4.15 -11.22 -21.57
N PHE A 40 -5.42 -11.03 -21.94
CA PHE A 40 -6.46 -10.57 -21.02
C PHE A 40 -6.66 -11.54 -19.86
N ASN A 41 -6.74 -12.85 -20.12
CA ASN A 41 -6.93 -13.84 -19.06
C ASN A 41 -5.70 -13.94 -18.14
N THR A 42 -4.49 -13.83 -18.69
CA THR A 42 -3.26 -13.76 -17.89
C THR A 42 -3.32 -12.58 -16.92
N GLU A 43 -3.64 -11.38 -17.41
CA GLU A 43 -3.74 -10.19 -16.55
C GLU A 43 -4.88 -10.32 -15.53
N LYS A 44 -6.06 -10.77 -15.95
CA LYS A 44 -7.20 -10.99 -15.04
C LYS A 44 -6.83 -11.95 -13.92
N ASN A 45 -6.19 -13.08 -14.24
CA ASN A 45 -5.75 -14.06 -13.25
C ASN A 45 -4.69 -13.47 -12.31
N ALA A 46 -3.79 -12.64 -12.84
CA ALA A 46 -2.82 -11.90 -12.05
C ALA A 46 -3.49 -10.97 -11.02
N LEU A 47 -4.48 -10.17 -11.44
CA LEU A 47 -5.19 -9.23 -10.57
C LEU A 47 -6.00 -9.97 -9.48
N ILE A 48 -6.69 -11.06 -9.83
CA ILE A 48 -7.42 -11.89 -8.86
C ILE A 48 -6.46 -12.52 -7.85
N ALA A 49 -5.32 -13.03 -8.30
CA ALA A 49 -4.29 -13.58 -7.44
C ALA A 49 -3.75 -12.52 -6.45
N LEU A 50 -3.50 -11.29 -6.91
CA LEU A 50 -3.11 -10.17 -6.03
C LEU A 50 -4.19 -9.83 -5.00
N GLY A 51 -5.47 -9.85 -5.40
CA GLY A 51 -6.58 -9.68 -4.46
C GLY A 51 -6.60 -10.76 -3.38
N ASN A 52 -6.41 -12.04 -3.75
CA ASN A 52 -6.34 -13.15 -2.80
C ASN A 52 -5.13 -13.02 -1.86
N ILE A 53 -3.97 -12.62 -2.37
CA ILE A 53 -2.78 -12.33 -1.55
C ILE A 53 -3.08 -11.20 -0.55
N GLY A 54 -3.76 -10.14 -0.99
CA GLY A 54 -4.19 -9.04 -0.12
C GLY A 54 -5.17 -9.45 0.99
N LEU A 55 -5.95 -10.51 0.78
CA LEU A 55 -6.80 -11.14 1.80
C LEU A 55 -6.08 -12.18 2.67
N GLY A 56 -4.75 -12.33 2.52
CA GLY A 56 -3.94 -13.29 3.28
C GLY A 56 -4.01 -14.73 2.75
N GLN A 57 -4.59 -14.96 1.57
CA GLN A 57 -4.76 -16.29 0.97
C GLN A 57 -3.60 -16.70 0.06
N SER A 58 -2.37 -16.36 0.45
CA SER A 58 -1.16 -16.58 -0.35
C SER A 58 -0.89 -18.07 -0.64
N ASP A 59 -1.16 -18.98 0.31
CA ASP A 59 -0.96 -20.42 0.12
C ASP A 59 -1.85 -21.01 -0.99
N THR A 60 -3.08 -20.49 -1.09
CA THR A 60 -4.03 -20.86 -2.15
C THR A 60 -3.51 -20.41 -3.50
N VAL A 61 -2.96 -19.20 -3.60
CA VAL A 61 -2.39 -18.66 -4.84
C VAL A 61 -1.15 -19.45 -5.28
N ILE A 62 -0.26 -19.79 -4.34
CA ILE A 62 0.91 -20.64 -4.62
C ILE A 62 0.47 -21.99 -5.19
N SER A 63 -0.57 -22.59 -4.59
CA SER A 63 -1.11 -23.87 -5.02
C SER A 63 -1.76 -23.80 -6.41
N GLN A 64 -2.53 -22.73 -6.67
CA GLN A 64 -3.20 -22.50 -7.96
C GLN A 64 -2.21 -22.24 -9.09
N LEU A 65 -1.15 -21.47 -8.84
CA LEU A 65 -0.18 -21.08 -9.85
C LEU A 65 0.98 -22.07 -9.99
N ARG A 66 0.97 -23.23 -9.32
CA ARG A 66 2.11 -24.15 -9.24
C ARG A 66 2.67 -24.58 -10.61
N SER A 67 1.80 -24.90 -11.56
CA SER A 67 2.18 -25.37 -12.90
C SER A 67 2.25 -24.26 -13.95
N GLU A 68 2.02 -23.01 -13.56
CA GLU A 68 1.95 -21.89 -14.48
C GLU A 68 3.34 -21.46 -14.96
N SER A 69 3.45 -21.18 -16.25
CA SER A 69 4.71 -20.82 -16.93
C SER A 69 4.76 -19.38 -17.44
N ASP A 70 3.62 -18.68 -17.43
CA ASP A 70 3.58 -17.28 -17.85
C ASP A 70 4.45 -16.41 -16.92
N PRO A 71 5.37 -15.57 -17.45
CA PRO A 71 6.29 -14.79 -16.64
C PRO A 71 5.63 -13.88 -15.59
N LEU A 72 4.46 -13.31 -15.89
CA LEU A 72 3.73 -12.46 -14.94
C LEU A 72 3.17 -13.31 -13.80
N LEU A 73 2.53 -14.43 -14.11
CA LEU A 73 1.95 -15.33 -13.10
C LEU A 73 3.02 -16.01 -12.24
N VAL A 74 4.17 -16.34 -12.82
CA VAL A 74 5.35 -16.82 -12.06
C VAL A 74 5.85 -15.74 -11.10
N THR A 75 5.90 -14.47 -11.50
CA THR A 75 6.30 -13.36 -10.64
C THR A 75 5.32 -13.19 -9.47
N ILE A 76 4.02 -13.32 -9.71
CA ILE A 76 2.98 -13.25 -8.68
C ILE A 76 3.04 -14.44 -7.72
N ARG A 77 3.38 -15.64 -8.22
CA ARG A 77 3.63 -16.79 -7.36
C ARG A 77 4.82 -16.55 -6.43
N LYS A 78 5.95 -16.03 -6.94
CA LYS A 78 7.10 -15.63 -6.11
C LYS A 78 6.73 -14.54 -5.10
N TRP A 79 5.89 -13.59 -5.48
CA TRP A 79 5.35 -12.59 -4.57
C TRP A 79 4.52 -13.24 -3.43
N ALA A 80 3.66 -14.20 -3.75
CA ALA A 80 2.90 -14.95 -2.75
C ALA A 80 3.82 -15.75 -1.80
N GLU A 81 4.89 -16.36 -2.33
CA GLU A 81 5.91 -17.07 -1.55
C GLU A 81 6.61 -16.13 -0.54
N LEU A 82 6.96 -14.91 -0.97
CA LEU A 82 7.50 -13.88 -0.07
C LEU A 82 6.49 -13.52 1.03
N MET A 83 5.22 -13.29 0.67
CA MET A 83 4.18 -12.94 1.66
C MET A 83 3.95 -14.08 2.68
N CYS A 84 3.97 -15.35 2.26
CA CYS A 84 3.95 -16.49 3.19
C CYS A 84 5.18 -16.53 4.08
N ALA A 85 6.38 -16.34 3.52
CA ALA A 85 7.62 -16.36 4.28
C ALA A 85 7.64 -15.28 5.37
N MET A 86 7.19 -14.06 5.04
CA MET A 86 7.09 -12.96 5.99
C MET A 86 6.06 -13.21 7.09
N ARG A 87 4.93 -13.84 6.76
CA ARG A 87 3.88 -14.22 7.72
C ARG A 87 4.36 -15.31 8.69
N ASP A 88 5.02 -16.34 8.18
CA ASP A 88 5.32 -17.56 8.95
C ASP A 88 6.65 -17.46 9.72
N TYR A 89 7.66 -16.79 9.15
CA TYR A 89 9.02 -16.69 9.72
C TYR A 89 9.42 -15.27 10.13
N GLY A 90 8.62 -14.27 9.78
CA GLY A 90 8.91 -12.86 10.02
C GLY A 90 9.65 -12.19 8.87
N VAL A 91 9.64 -10.86 8.89
CA VAL A 91 10.15 -9.98 7.82
C VAL A 91 11.64 -10.24 7.54
N PHE A 92 12.46 -10.30 8.59
CA PHE A 92 13.92 -10.43 8.49
C PHE A 92 14.43 -11.88 8.46
N SER A 93 13.58 -12.84 8.13
CA SER A 93 13.97 -14.25 8.04
C SER A 93 14.79 -14.54 6.78
N ASP A 94 15.66 -15.55 6.85
CA ASP A 94 16.44 -16.01 5.69
C ASP A 94 15.52 -16.44 4.52
N GLN A 95 14.36 -17.02 4.84
CA GLN A 95 13.35 -17.43 3.88
C GLN A 95 12.76 -16.22 3.13
N ALA A 96 12.42 -15.16 3.86
CA ALA A 96 11.91 -13.94 3.26
C ALA A 96 13.00 -13.24 2.44
N ALA A 97 14.24 -13.20 2.93
CA ALA A 97 15.37 -12.64 2.20
C ALA A 97 15.65 -13.37 0.88
N SER A 98 15.62 -14.71 0.90
CA SER A 98 15.82 -15.53 -0.31
C SER A 98 14.69 -15.33 -1.35
N ALA A 99 13.44 -15.22 -0.90
CA ALA A 99 12.31 -14.91 -1.79
C ALA A 99 12.43 -13.50 -2.41
N THR A 100 12.90 -12.50 -1.64
CA THR A 100 13.19 -11.16 -2.14
C THR A 100 14.32 -11.18 -3.18
N GLU A 101 15.42 -11.90 -2.92
CA GLU A 101 16.54 -12.04 -3.86
C GLU A 101 16.09 -12.68 -5.18
N ALA A 102 15.20 -13.68 -5.12
CA ALA A 102 14.63 -14.31 -6.32
C ALA A 102 13.80 -13.35 -7.20
N LEU A 103 13.16 -12.33 -6.60
CA LEU A 103 12.46 -11.26 -7.32
C LEU A 103 13.44 -10.22 -7.88
N GLN A 104 14.50 -9.88 -7.13
CA GLN A 104 15.54 -8.96 -7.59
C GLN A 104 16.30 -9.50 -8.80
N ASN A 105 16.69 -10.77 -8.76
CA ASN A 105 17.39 -11.44 -9.87
C ASN A 105 16.56 -11.42 -11.17
N ASP A 106 15.24 -11.56 -11.05
CA ASP A 106 14.33 -11.48 -12.19
C ASP A 106 14.21 -10.05 -12.77
N ALA A 107 14.49 -9.03 -11.96
CA ALA A 107 14.44 -7.60 -12.29
C ALA A 107 15.83 -6.98 -12.58
N GLU A 108 16.89 -7.79 -12.66
CA GLU A 108 18.25 -7.28 -12.91
C GLU A 108 18.38 -6.61 -14.28
N LYS A 109 17.77 -7.25 -15.30
CA LYS A 109 17.80 -6.82 -16.70
C LYS A 109 16.60 -5.93 -17.02
N VAL A 110 16.89 -4.68 -17.35
CA VAL A 110 15.88 -3.71 -17.77
C VAL A 110 15.33 -4.08 -19.15
N ALA A 111 14.01 -4.25 -19.23
CA ALA A 111 13.31 -4.48 -20.49
C ALA A 111 11.89 -3.89 -20.40
N ALA A 112 11.44 -3.20 -21.45
CA ALA A 112 10.14 -2.51 -21.47
C ALA A 112 8.96 -3.46 -21.16
N GLY A 113 8.99 -4.70 -21.68
CA GLY A 113 7.95 -5.70 -21.44
C GLY A 113 8.03 -6.39 -20.06
N ALA A 114 9.00 -6.04 -19.22
CA ALA A 114 9.25 -6.67 -17.92
C ALA A 114 9.17 -5.68 -16.75
N LEU A 115 8.61 -4.48 -16.97
CA LEU A 115 8.54 -3.42 -15.96
C LEU A 115 7.83 -3.86 -14.66
N TYR A 116 6.81 -4.72 -14.77
CA TYR A 116 6.15 -5.31 -13.60
C TYR A 116 7.12 -6.05 -12.67
N LYS A 117 8.20 -6.65 -13.19
CA LYS A 117 9.21 -7.32 -12.36
C LYS A 117 9.93 -6.32 -11.47
N ALA A 118 10.24 -5.13 -12.00
CA ALA A 118 10.83 -4.04 -11.22
C ALA A 118 9.88 -3.56 -10.12
N VAL A 119 8.58 -3.43 -10.44
CA VAL A 119 7.54 -3.07 -9.47
C VAL A 119 7.52 -4.08 -8.31
N PHE A 120 7.45 -5.39 -8.59
CA PHE A 120 7.46 -6.42 -7.55
C PHE A 120 8.77 -6.48 -6.77
N ALA A 121 9.93 -6.40 -7.45
CA ALA A 121 11.24 -6.47 -6.81
C ALA A 121 11.51 -5.25 -5.91
N ALA A 122 11.19 -4.04 -6.37
CA ALA A 122 11.37 -2.83 -5.58
C ALA A 122 10.38 -2.77 -4.40
N THR A 123 9.15 -3.27 -4.59
CA THR A 123 8.20 -3.45 -3.48
C THR A 123 8.74 -4.46 -2.46
N ALA A 124 9.27 -5.60 -2.90
CA ALA A 124 9.85 -6.62 -2.02
C ALA A 124 10.98 -6.05 -1.14
N LEU A 125 11.85 -5.21 -1.73
CA LEU A 125 12.90 -4.49 -1.01
C LEU A 125 12.33 -3.55 0.07
N LEU A 126 11.24 -2.82 -0.21
CA LEU A 126 10.56 -2.01 0.81
C LEU A 126 9.98 -2.83 1.95
N PHE A 127 9.45 -4.01 1.66
CA PHE A 127 8.93 -4.93 2.70
C PHE A 127 10.07 -5.47 3.58
N GLN A 128 11.26 -5.69 3.02
CA GLN A 128 12.49 -6.04 3.74
C GLN A 128 13.17 -4.88 4.47
N GLN A 129 12.56 -3.69 4.46
CA GLN A 129 13.13 -2.44 4.98
C GLN A 129 14.43 -1.98 4.29
N ASP A 130 14.80 -2.54 3.13
CA ASP A 130 15.88 -2.04 2.29
C ASP A 130 15.36 -0.89 1.41
N VAL A 131 15.16 0.26 2.04
CA VAL A 131 14.60 1.46 1.40
C VAL A 131 15.54 2.02 0.32
N ILE A 132 16.85 1.94 0.54
CA ILE A 132 17.86 2.46 -0.39
C ILE A 132 17.96 1.55 -1.62
N GLY A 133 17.97 0.23 -1.43
CA GLY A 133 17.93 -0.74 -2.51
C GLY A 133 16.68 -0.57 -3.38
N ALA A 134 15.51 -0.44 -2.75
CA ALA A 134 14.25 -0.21 -3.46
C ALA A 134 14.29 1.06 -4.33
N LEU A 135 14.73 2.18 -3.75
CA LEU A 135 14.84 3.45 -4.46
C LEU A 135 15.85 3.36 -5.61
N THR A 136 17.00 2.72 -5.39
CA THR A 136 18.05 2.57 -6.40
C THR A 136 17.55 1.74 -7.59
N LEU A 137 16.88 0.61 -7.31
CA LEU A 137 16.31 -0.25 -8.34
C LEU A 137 15.22 0.49 -9.15
N ALA A 138 14.30 1.18 -8.46
CA ALA A 138 13.25 1.94 -9.12
C ALA A 138 13.84 3.04 -10.02
N LYS A 139 14.80 3.82 -9.53
CA LYS A 139 15.44 4.90 -10.30
C LYS A 139 16.25 4.38 -11.48
N LYS A 140 16.93 3.24 -11.35
CA LYS A 140 17.62 2.57 -12.47
C LYS A 140 16.65 2.29 -13.61
N TRP A 141 15.55 1.60 -13.31
CA TRP A 141 14.54 1.25 -14.30
C TRP A 141 13.85 2.46 -14.93
N LEU A 142 13.49 3.47 -14.13
CA LEU A 142 12.89 4.71 -14.61
C LEU A 142 13.83 5.56 -15.47
N GLY A 143 15.15 5.47 -15.25
CA GLY A 143 16.15 6.21 -16.02
C GLY A 143 16.57 5.54 -17.33
N GLU A 144 16.53 4.21 -17.39
CA GLU A 144 16.94 3.44 -18.57
C GLU A 144 15.81 3.22 -19.59
N LEU A 145 14.54 3.32 -19.18
CA LEU A 145 13.40 3.12 -20.07
C LEU A 145 13.00 4.39 -20.83
N PRO A 146 12.57 4.26 -22.10
CA PRO A 146 11.96 5.37 -22.83
C PRO A 146 10.60 5.72 -22.24
N ASN A 147 10.00 6.81 -22.74
CA ASN A 147 8.64 7.19 -22.37
C ASN A 147 7.68 6.02 -22.60
N PRO A 148 6.79 5.71 -21.63
CA PRO A 148 5.93 4.54 -21.72
C PRO A 148 4.91 4.69 -22.84
N GLU A 149 4.80 3.68 -23.70
CA GLU A 149 3.79 3.61 -24.76
C GLU A 149 2.71 2.58 -24.39
N GLY A 150 1.46 3.03 -24.35
CA GLY A 150 0.30 2.19 -24.06
C GLY A 150 -0.06 2.13 -22.57
N ALA A 151 -1.33 1.81 -22.30
CA ALA A 151 -1.94 1.92 -20.97
C ALA A 151 -1.22 1.07 -19.90
N LEU A 152 -0.81 -0.16 -20.24
CA LEU A 152 -0.11 -1.04 -19.29
C LEU A 152 1.29 -0.53 -18.93
N ALA A 153 2.04 -0.03 -19.92
CA ALA A 153 3.37 0.52 -19.66
C ALA A 153 3.26 1.80 -18.81
N MET A 154 2.34 2.71 -19.15
CA MET A 154 2.07 3.92 -18.37
C MET A 154 1.74 3.58 -16.92
N ARG A 155 0.85 2.60 -16.70
CA ARG A 155 0.48 2.11 -15.38
C ARG A 155 1.69 1.61 -14.59
N TYR A 156 2.45 0.66 -15.12
CA TYR A 156 3.59 0.11 -14.38
C TYR A 156 4.69 1.16 -14.12
N THR A 157 4.84 2.15 -15.00
CA THR A 157 5.72 3.29 -14.78
C THR A 157 5.23 4.16 -13.62
N VAL A 158 3.93 4.44 -13.54
CA VAL A 158 3.32 5.17 -12.43
C VAL A 158 3.44 4.38 -11.12
N GLU A 159 3.19 3.07 -11.14
CA GLU A 159 3.37 2.20 -9.96
C GLU A 159 4.83 2.21 -9.46
N LEU A 160 5.81 2.16 -10.38
CA LEU A 160 7.22 2.23 -10.02
C LEU A 160 7.65 3.59 -9.46
N HIS A 161 7.11 4.69 -10.01
CA HIS A 161 7.27 6.01 -9.40
C HIS A 161 6.62 6.06 -8.01
N GLY A 162 5.46 5.43 -7.81
CA GLY A 162 4.81 5.32 -6.49
C GLY A 162 5.71 4.62 -5.45
N ILE A 163 6.40 3.55 -5.84
CA ILE A 163 7.40 2.89 -4.98
C ILE A 163 8.57 3.85 -4.66
N ALA A 164 9.04 4.62 -5.63
CA ALA A 164 10.09 5.62 -5.40
C ALA A 164 9.61 6.74 -4.45
N VAL A 165 8.35 7.18 -4.57
CA VAL A 165 7.71 8.12 -3.63
C VAL A 165 7.71 7.54 -2.22
N GLU A 166 7.20 6.33 -2.05
CA GLU A 166 7.16 5.63 -0.75
C GLU A 166 8.56 5.51 -0.13
N ALA A 167 9.57 5.14 -0.93
CA ALA A 167 10.94 5.06 -0.46
C ALA A 167 11.49 6.42 0.01
N LEU A 168 11.24 7.50 -0.75
CA LEU A 168 11.66 8.85 -0.39
C LEU A 168 10.96 9.35 0.89
N LEU A 169 9.69 9.00 1.09
CA LEU A 169 8.96 9.32 2.31
C LEU A 169 9.54 8.59 3.52
N ARG A 170 9.90 7.31 3.38
CA ARG A 170 10.59 6.54 4.45
C ARG A 170 11.99 7.07 4.76
N LEU A 171 12.65 7.72 3.80
CA LEU A 171 13.90 8.45 4.00
C LEU A 171 13.70 9.87 4.57
N ASN A 172 12.47 10.24 4.93
CA ASN A 172 12.10 11.56 5.42
C ASN A 172 12.44 12.70 4.43
N ARG A 173 12.23 12.45 3.12
CA ARG A 173 12.46 13.40 2.02
C ARG A 173 11.18 13.73 1.25
N PRO A 174 10.16 14.35 1.90
CA PRO A 174 8.90 14.70 1.25
C PRO A 174 9.08 15.73 0.11
N ASP A 175 10.15 16.53 0.15
CA ASP A 175 10.53 17.48 -0.89
C ASP A 175 10.89 16.80 -2.22
N GLU A 176 11.62 15.69 -2.16
CA GLU A 176 11.93 14.88 -3.34
C GLU A 176 10.76 14.01 -3.77
N ALA A 177 10.00 13.48 -2.80
CA ALA A 177 8.78 12.72 -3.08
C ALA A 177 7.76 13.56 -3.90
N ALA A 178 7.60 14.85 -3.58
CA ALA A 178 6.74 15.75 -4.34
C ALA A 178 7.22 15.98 -5.79
N LYS A 179 8.54 15.99 -6.03
CA LYS A 179 9.07 16.04 -7.40
C LYS A 179 8.76 14.76 -8.17
N GLU A 180 8.73 13.63 -7.48
CA GLU A 180 8.41 12.35 -8.09
C GLU A 180 6.92 12.21 -8.42
N VAL A 181 6.03 12.68 -7.55
CA VAL A 181 4.59 12.78 -7.86
C VAL A 181 4.34 13.62 -9.12
N LYS A 182 5.06 14.73 -9.30
CA LYS A 182 4.97 15.52 -10.55
C LYS A 182 5.37 14.72 -11.80
N ARG A 183 6.27 13.75 -11.68
CA ARG A 183 6.58 12.84 -12.80
C ARG A 183 5.45 11.83 -13.02
N MET A 184 4.82 11.34 -11.96
CA MET A 184 3.61 10.51 -12.08
C MET A 184 2.50 11.25 -12.82
N GLU A 185 2.26 12.52 -12.49
CA GLU A 185 1.28 13.39 -13.16
C GLU A 185 1.58 13.61 -14.64
N GLN A 186 2.86 13.64 -15.03
CA GLN A 186 3.28 13.75 -16.43
C GLN A 186 3.03 12.46 -17.22
N VAL A 187 3.09 11.30 -16.56
CA VAL A 187 2.81 10.00 -17.19
C VAL A 187 1.31 9.77 -17.26
N ASP A 188 0.62 9.87 -16.12
CA ASP A 188 -0.83 9.77 -16.00
C ASP A 188 -1.31 10.47 -14.71
N GLY A 189 -1.84 11.68 -14.85
CA GLY A 189 -2.41 12.48 -13.76
C GLY A 189 -3.80 12.02 -13.29
N GLU A 190 -4.50 11.19 -14.06
CA GLU A 190 -5.84 10.70 -13.70
C GLU A 190 -5.81 9.31 -13.05
N ALA A 191 -4.66 8.62 -13.11
CA ALA A 191 -4.44 7.35 -12.44
C ALA A 191 -4.71 7.46 -10.92
N ILE A 192 -5.44 6.49 -10.37
CA ILE A 192 -5.75 6.42 -8.94
C ILE A 192 -4.48 6.38 -8.08
N VAL A 193 -3.43 5.69 -8.54
CA VAL A 193 -2.12 5.65 -7.87
C VAL A 193 -1.53 7.06 -7.75
N THR A 194 -1.59 7.86 -8.83
CA THR A 194 -1.09 9.24 -8.84
C THR A 194 -1.85 10.12 -7.86
N LEU A 195 -3.18 10.06 -7.89
CA LEU A 195 -4.04 10.82 -6.97
C LEU A 195 -3.79 10.43 -5.50
N LEU A 196 -3.67 9.13 -5.23
CA LEU A 196 -3.39 8.61 -3.89
C LEU A 196 -2.05 9.10 -3.36
N TYR A 197 -0.97 8.97 -4.14
CA TYR A 197 0.36 9.42 -3.71
C TYR A 197 0.48 10.94 -3.66
N SER A 198 -0.25 11.69 -4.49
CA SER A 198 -0.35 13.15 -4.36
C SER A 198 -0.92 13.54 -2.99
N GLY A 199 -1.98 12.86 -2.54
CA GLY A 199 -2.54 13.05 -1.20
C GLY A 199 -1.58 12.65 -0.07
N ILE A 200 -0.93 11.49 -0.18
CA ILE A 200 0.03 11.00 0.83
C ILE A 200 1.22 11.96 0.96
N VAL A 201 1.81 12.41 -0.14
CA VAL A 201 2.92 13.36 -0.11
C VAL A 201 2.47 14.70 0.48
N ALA A 202 1.30 15.20 0.11
CA ALA A 202 0.73 16.41 0.70
C ALA A 202 0.56 16.28 2.23
N LEU A 203 0.11 15.11 2.71
CA LEU A 203 0.01 14.81 4.14
C LEU A 203 1.39 14.87 4.84
N HIS A 204 2.42 14.26 4.25
CA HIS A 204 3.77 14.32 4.80
C HIS A 204 4.37 15.74 4.77
N GLN A 205 4.15 16.50 3.71
CA GLN A 205 4.57 17.91 3.64
C GLN A 205 3.84 18.76 4.68
N ALA A 206 2.55 18.50 4.91
CA ALA A 206 1.77 19.18 5.94
C ALA A 206 2.30 18.89 7.34
N ALA A 207 2.80 17.67 7.61
CA ALA A 207 3.40 17.33 8.88
C ALA A 207 4.73 18.07 9.15
N VAL A 208 5.49 18.39 8.10
CA VAL A 208 6.76 19.14 8.22
C VAL A 208 6.52 20.65 8.33
N ASP A 209 5.74 21.22 7.42
CA ASP A 209 5.57 22.68 7.30
C ASP A 209 4.41 23.21 8.19
N VAL A 210 3.59 22.30 8.74
CA VAL A 210 2.37 22.61 9.53
C VAL A 210 1.40 23.53 8.76
N LEU A 211 1.41 23.43 7.42
CA LEU A 211 0.63 24.29 6.54
C LEU A 211 -0.75 23.66 6.29
N MET A 212 -1.81 24.33 6.76
CA MET A 212 -3.20 23.90 6.57
C MET A 212 -3.59 23.68 5.09
N ALA A 213 -2.96 24.40 4.16
CA ALA A 213 -3.22 24.24 2.73
C ALA A 213 -2.87 22.80 2.25
N ASN A 214 -1.77 22.23 2.74
CA ASN A 214 -1.33 20.89 2.35
C ASN A 214 -2.28 19.80 2.88
N TYR A 215 -2.82 19.97 4.10
CA TYR A 215 -3.86 19.07 4.60
C TYR A 215 -5.14 19.14 3.76
N ASN A 216 -5.55 20.33 3.32
CA ASN A 216 -6.71 20.46 2.42
C ASN A 216 -6.47 19.80 1.07
N THR A 217 -5.27 19.95 0.50
CA THR A 217 -4.88 19.23 -0.73
C THR A 217 -4.96 17.72 -0.54
N ALA A 218 -4.49 17.18 0.59
CA ALA A 218 -4.60 15.77 0.91
C ALA A 218 -6.07 15.30 0.99
N VAL A 219 -6.92 16.05 1.71
CA VAL A 219 -8.36 15.75 1.79
C VAL A 219 -9.01 15.75 0.40
N SER A 220 -8.72 16.73 -0.45
CA SER A 220 -9.25 16.79 -1.82
C SER A 220 -8.83 15.59 -2.65
N ALA A 221 -7.56 15.20 -2.58
CA ALA A 221 -7.04 14.03 -3.30
C ALA A 221 -7.73 12.73 -2.84
N PHE A 222 -7.86 12.52 -1.53
CA PHE A 222 -8.51 11.31 -0.99
C PHE A 222 -10.01 11.26 -1.28
N LYS A 223 -10.70 12.41 -1.27
CA LYS A 223 -12.11 12.48 -1.69
C LYS A 223 -12.29 12.09 -3.16
N GLU A 224 -11.40 12.52 -4.05
CA GLU A 224 -11.45 12.14 -5.46
C GLU A 224 -11.21 10.63 -5.64
N VAL A 225 -10.25 10.05 -4.90
CA VAL A 225 -10.03 8.60 -4.90
C VAL A 225 -11.27 7.85 -4.41
N GLN A 226 -11.88 8.30 -3.30
CA GLN A 226 -13.08 7.68 -2.74
C GLN A 226 -14.30 7.81 -3.68
N LEU A 227 -14.43 8.93 -4.40
CA LEU A 227 -15.47 9.14 -5.40
C LEU A 227 -15.37 8.12 -6.54
N ARG A 228 -14.15 7.78 -6.97
CA ARG A 228 -13.90 6.86 -8.10
C ARG A 228 -13.88 5.39 -7.71
N CYS A 229 -13.39 5.06 -6.51
CA CYS A 229 -13.17 3.68 -6.08
C CYS A 229 -14.17 3.18 -5.03
N GLY A 230 -15.04 4.07 -4.52
CA GLY A 230 -15.92 3.79 -3.40
C GLY A 230 -15.20 3.84 -2.06
N GLN A 231 -15.89 3.35 -1.03
CA GLN A 231 -15.38 3.34 0.35
C GLN A 231 -14.18 2.40 0.49
N SER A 232 -13.08 2.89 1.04
CA SER A 232 -11.85 2.12 1.30
C SER A 232 -11.35 2.41 2.71
N VAL A 233 -11.03 1.36 3.46
CA VAL A 233 -10.48 1.47 4.81
C VAL A 233 -9.18 2.28 4.82
N MET A 234 -8.30 2.02 3.85
CA MET A 234 -7.02 2.73 3.71
C MET A 234 -7.23 4.23 3.46
N VAL A 235 -8.08 4.56 2.48
CA VAL A 235 -8.32 5.96 2.09
C VAL A 235 -9.04 6.71 3.21
N SER A 236 -9.99 6.07 3.90
CA SER A 236 -10.66 6.64 5.08
C SER A 236 -9.69 6.95 6.22
N ASN A 237 -8.71 6.08 6.48
CA ASN A 237 -7.66 6.34 7.49
C ASN A 237 -6.79 7.52 7.09
N LEU A 238 -6.31 7.56 5.84
CA LEU A 238 -5.51 8.68 5.33
C LEU A 238 -6.27 10.02 5.38
N MET A 239 -7.55 10.00 5.02
CA MET A 239 -8.42 11.17 5.11
C MET A 239 -8.65 11.60 6.56
N ALA A 240 -8.79 10.66 7.49
CA ALA A 240 -8.89 10.97 8.91
C ALA A 240 -7.62 11.65 9.45
N LEU A 241 -6.43 11.16 9.07
CA LEU A 241 -5.15 11.81 9.42
C LEU A 241 -5.09 13.25 8.91
N ALA A 242 -5.56 13.50 7.68
CA ALA A 242 -5.61 14.85 7.13
C ALA A 242 -6.58 15.77 7.91
N HIS A 243 -7.77 15.26 8.27
CA HIS A 243 -8.73 16.00 9.10
C HIS A 243 -8.21 16.26 10.53
N MET A 244 -7.48 15.32 11.12
CA MET A 244 -6.81 15.52 12.42
C MET A 244 -5.80 16.67 12.33
N GLY A 245 -5.01 16.74 11.25
CA GLY A 245 -4.10 17.87 10.98
C GLY A 245 -4.82 19.22 10.85
N LEU A 246 -6.03 19.23 10.27
CA LEU A 246 -6.92 20.39 10.21
C LEU A 246 -7.60 20.72 11.55
N LYS A 247 -7.42 19.88 12.58
CA LYS A 247 -8.13 19.92 13.87
C LYS A 247 -9.64 19.73 13.73
N ASP A 248 -10.10 19.16 12.63
CA ASP A 248 -11.49 18.74 12.42
C ASP A 248 -11.67 17.30 12.90
N TYR A 249 -11.65 17.13 14.22
CA TYR A 249 -11.75 15.82 14.86
C TYR A 249 -13.12 15.15 14.65
N ASP A 250 -14.18 15.92 14.38
CA ASP A 250 -15.50 15.38 14.08
C ASP A 250 -15.53 14.72 12.69
N ALA A 251 -14.92 15.35 11.68
CA ALA A 251 -14.79 14.75 10.35
C ALA A 251 -13.85 13.53 10.35
N ALA A 252 -12.77 13.58 11.14
CA ALA A 252 -11.87 12.45 11.33
C ALA A 252 -12.59 11.24 11.95
N GLU A 253 -13.32 11.44 13.05
CA GLU A 253 -14.07 10.37 13.72
C GLU A 253 -15.08 9.71 12.78
N ARG A 254 -15.86 10.51 12.02
CA ARG A 254 -16.82 9.98 11.04
C ARG A 254 -16.15 9.08 10.01
N SER A 255 -15.02 9.54 9.46
CA SER A 255 -14.27 8.80 8.44
C SER A 255 -13.76 7.45 8.97
N LEU A 256 -13.34 7.41 10.23
CA LEU A 256 -12.85 6.19 10.90
C LEU A 256 -13.99 5.24 11.29
N LEU A 257 -15.13 5.77 11.77
CA LEU A 257 -16.31 4.96 12.04
C LEU A 257 -16.84 4.31 10.75
N ASP A 258 -16.85 5.06 9.65
CA ASP A 258 -17.15 4.55 8.32
C ASP A 258 -16.18 3.41 7.94
N ALA A 259 -14.87 3.56 8.20
CA ALA A 259 -13.89 2.50 7.95
C ALA A 259 -14.17 1.23 8.78
N LEU A 260 -14.56 1.37 10.05
CA LEU A 260 -14.95 0.24 10.91
C LEU A 260 -16.17 -0.52 10.39
N THR A 261 -17.09 0.13 9.67
CA THR A 261 -18.23 -0.58 9.05
C THR A 261 -17.78 -1.54 7.94
N VAL A 262 -16.65 -1.23 7.28
CA VAL A 262 -16.06 -2.06 6.22
C VAL A 262 -15.16 -3.15 6.83
N ARG A 263 -14.32 -2.78 7.81
CA ARG A 263 -13.46 -3.72 8.53
C ARG A 263 -13.42 -3.35 10.02
N SER A 264 -14.12 -4.13 10.84
CA SER A 264 -14.33 -3.83 12.25
C SER A 264 -13.11 -4.02 13.15
N ASN A 265 -12.09 -4.72 12.68
CA ASN A 265 -10.88 -5.08 13.43
C ASN A 265 -9.60 -4.54 12.78
N ASP A 266 -9.69 -3.40 12.10
CA ASP A 266 -8.52 -2.77 11.48
C ASP A 266 -7.68 -2.02 12.52
N GLU A 267 -6.45 -2.50 12.75
CA GLU A 267 -5.52 -1.98 13.77
C GLU A 267 -5.29 -0.46 13.64
N ALA A 268 -4.98 0.01 12.43
CA ALA A 268 -4.70 1.41 12.16
C ALA A 268 -5.94 2.29 12.42
N THR A 269 -7.12 1.80 12.04
CA THR A 269 -8.39 2.50 12.30
C THR A 269 -8.65 2.67 13.79
N LEU A 270 -8.45 1.61 14.59
CA LEU A 270 -8.63 1.63 16.04
C LEU A 270 -7.62 2.56 16.72
N ALA A 271 -6.35 2.52 16.31
CA ALA A 271 -5.30 3.40 16.81
C ALA A 271 -5.60 4.88 16.49
N ASN A 272 -6.05 5.18 15.27
CA ASN A 272 -6.44 6.53 14.87
C ASN A 272 -7.69 7.01 15.64
N LEU A 273 -8.66 6.12 15.91
CA LEU A 273 -9.83 6.45 16.74
C LEU A 273 -9.43 6.79 18.15
N ALA A 274 -8.52 6.01 18.76
CA ALA A 274 -8.01 6.33 20.09
C ALA A 274 -7.41 7.74 20.14
N ALA A 275 -6.59 8.11 19.15
CA ALA A 275 -6.01 9.44 19.06
C ALA A 275 -7.07 10.54 18.92
N VAL A 276 -8.05 10.36 18.03
CA VAL A 276 -9.16 11.32 17.84
C VAL A 276 -10.00 11.45 19.11
N THR A 277 -10.36 10.35 19.75
CA THR A 277 -11.13 10.34 21.00
C THR A 277 -10.35 11.05 22.11
N ALA A 278 -9.04 10.81 22.25
CA ALA A 278 -8.20 11.51 23.22
C ALA A 278 -8.13 13.03 22.96
N CYS A 279 -8.14 13.46 21.69
CA CYS A 279 -8.17 14.89 21.34
C CYS A 279 -9.52 15.56 21.64
N LYS A 280 -10.63 14.80 21.65
CA LYS A 280 -12.00 15.31 21.87
C LYS A 280 -12.47 15.22 23.32
N ALA A 281 -12.09 14.14 24.01
CA ALA A 281 -12.68 13.76 25.27
C ALA A 281 -12.11 14.57 26.45
N LYS A 282 -12.94 14.71 27.50
CA LYS A 282 -12.49 15.26 28.80
C LYS A 282 -11.84 14.19 29.68
N SER A 283 -12.15 12.91 29.44
CA SER A 283 -11.58 11.73 30.12
C SER A 283 -10.97 10.78 29.09
N LEU A 284 -9.94 10.04 29.49
CA LEU A 284 -9.20 9.11 28.60
C LEU A 284 -9.84 7.71 28.54
N ASP A 285 -10.87 7.43 29.34
CA ASP A 285 -11.48 6.09 29.45
C ASP A 285 -11.97 5.55 28.10
N ASP A 286 -12.59 6.41 27.28
CA ASP A 286 -13.10 6.02 25.95
C ASP A 286 -11.96 5.76 24.95
N ALA A 287 -10.83 6.47 25.08
CA ALA A 287 -9.65 6.28 24.25
C ALA A 287 -8.90 5.00 24.63
N GLU A 288 -8.84 4.68 25.93
CA GLU A 288 -8.21 3.47 26.46
C GLU A 288 -8.87 2.20 25.91
N ARG A 289 -10.19 2.20 25.76
CA ARG A 289 -10.90 1.08 25.11
C ARG A 289 -10.38 0.81 23.69
N TYR A 290 -10.20 1.86 22.88
CA TYR A 290 -9.70 1.70 21.51
C TYR A 290 -8.22 1.32 21.48
N ILE A 291 -7.40 1.84 22.41
CA ILE A 291 -6.00 1.43 22.59
C ILE A 291 -5.91 -0.06 22.86
N GLN A 292 -6.70 -0.57 23.81
CA GLN A 292 -6.69 -2.00 24.16
C GLN A 292 -7.15 -2.88 22.99
N GLN A 293 -8.16 -2.45 22.23
CA GLN A 293 -8.60 -3.17 21.03
C GLN A 293 -7.52 -3.18 19.94
N ALA A 294 -6.88 -2.02 19.68
CA ALA A 294 -5.77 -1.92 18.73
C ALA A 294 -4.57 -2.78 19.15
N ALA A 295 -4.17 -2.73 20.43
CA ALA A 295 -3.04 -3.49 20.98
C ALA A 295 -3.29 -5.01 20.98
N SER A 296 -4.56 -5.43 21.06
CA SER A 296 -4.94 -6.84 20.94
C SER A 296 -4.97 -7.35 19.50
N THR A 297 -5.01 -6.44 18.52
CA THR A 297 -5.01 -6.78 17.10
C THR A 297 -3.57 -7.01 16.65
N HIS A 298 -3.32 -8.09 15.90
CA HIS A 298 -1.98 -8.35 15.35
C HIS A 298 -1.60 -7.28 14.33
N GLY A 299 -0.49 -6.59 14.59
CA GLY A 299 0.11 -5.66 13.64
C GLY A 299 1.21 -4.80 14.25
N THR A 300 1.77 -3.92 13.43
CA THR A 300 2.99 -3.17 13.77
C THR A 300 2.79 -2.15 14.87
N TRP A 301 1.57 -1.61 15.01
CA TRP A 301 1.28 -0.60 16.02
C TRP A 301 1.17 -1.25 17.41
N GLY A 302 0.47 -2.38 17.52
CA GLY A 302 0.36 -3.18 18.73
C GLY A 302 1.71 -3.70 19.18
N ASP A 303 2.53 -4.22 18.26
CA ASP A 303 3.90 -4.65 18.57
C ASP A 303 4.75 -3.51 19.14
N ALA A 304 4.65 -2.32 18.53
CA ALA A 304 5.35 -1.12 19.02
C ALA A 304 4.81 -0.65 20.38
N TYR A 305 3.49 -0.73 20.60
CA TYR A 305 2.84 -0.38 21.85
C TYR A 305 3.32 -1.28 23.00
N HIS A 306 3.27 -2.61 22.82
CA HIS A 306 3.76 -3.59 23.81
C HIS A 306 5.26 -3.43 24.08
N ALA A 307 6.05 -3.10 23.05
CA ALA A 307 7.46 -2.80 23.23
C ALA A 307 7.69 -1.55 24.10
N LYS A 308 6.85 -0.51 23.95
CA LYS A 308 6.93 0.70 24.78
C LYS A 308 6.48 0.45 26.21
N GLU A 309 5.46 -0.38 26.45
CA GLU A 309 5.05 -0.79 27.79
C GLU A 309 6.20 -1.52 28.52
N ARG A 310 6.81 -2.52 27.88
CA ARG A 310 7.98 -3.22 28.45
C ARG A 310 9.13 -2.27 28.81
N ASN A 311 9.46 -1.35 27.90
CA ASN A 311 10.53 -0.38 28.15
C ASN A 311 10.21 0.53 29.34
N LEU A 312 8.93 0.88 29.56
CA LEU A 312 8.51 1.68 30.70
C LEU A 312 8.63 0.87 32.01
N ASP A 313 8.17 -0.37 32.01
CA ASP A 313 8.26 -1.27 33.18
C ASP A 313 9.72 -1.51 33.60
N GLU A 314 10.61 -1.69 32.63
CA GLU A 314 12.06 -1.80 32.84
C GLU A 314 12.64 -0.52 33.46
N ALA A 315 12.26 0.65 32.94
CA ALA A 315 12.71 1.94 33.46
C ALA A 315 12.22 2.21 34.88
N VAL A 316 10.96 1.87 35.20
CA VAL A 316 10.41 1.96 36.55
C VAL A 316 11.15 1.04 37.50
N SER A 317 11.38 -0.21 37.10
CA SER A 317 12.10 -1.20 37.91
C SER A 317 13.54 -0.76 38.19
N ALA A 318 14.23 -0.20 37.19
CA ALA A 318 15.58 0.34 37.36
C ALA A 318 15.59 1.51 38.35
N PHE A 319 14.66 2.45 38.23
CA PHE A 319 14.55 3.59 39.14
C PHE A 319 14.27 3.16 40.59
N MET A 320 13.43 2.15 40.78
CA MET A 320 13.12 1.62 42.12
C MET A 320 14.28 0.83 42.75
N MET A 321 15.24 0.33 41.98
CA MET A 321 16.45 -0.32 42.52
C MET A 321 17.58 0.66 42.86
N GLU A 322 17.57 1.87 42.30
CA GLU A 322 18.55 2.93 42.60
C GLU A 322 18.13 3.82 43.79
N ALA A 323 16.86 3.74 44.23
CA ALA A 323 16.28 4.49 45.35
C ALA A 323 16.31 3.70 46.68
#